data_AF-A0A2G8L2X2-F1
#
_entry.id   AF-A0A2G8L2X2-F1
#
_cell.length_a   1.000
_cell.length_b   1.000
_cell.length_c   1.000
_cell.angle_alpha   90.00
_cell.angle_beta   90.00
_cell.angle_gamma   90.00
#
_symmetry.space_group_name_H-M   'P 1'
#
loop_
_entity.id
_entity.type
_entity.pdbx_description
1 polymer ?
#
loop_
_entity_poly.entity_id
_entity_poly.type
_entity_poly.pdbx_seq_one_letter_code
_entity_poly.pdbx_strand_id
1 'polypeptide(L)'
;MKDGKIDAEIDWLPILHDPLLLPKISSGICKDLVAKEEHSREFYNFKNSPFVEEVLHHVISRLDYTGDLSMTLDELQSLYEIYATEMNLFGASNWSKLFSQSDLRAMEYLYDLQEYWYSSYGYRINYLPYCVLLQDIASHLESSVASGSTSTKKIFKFAHSTTIQGVFALLGLYRPSVIPTADNYPLDGNWEYRGGIISPYAANIVFSVFRCAGRSTLPNAVGDIKVLITHNEQPLKIGPCDSYYCDLTTLTSYLRSKVGSCDLDEICGGVVRDLQMKT
;
A
#
# COMPACT_ATOMS: atom_id res chain seq x y z
N MET A 1 -31.33 -17.70 -16.21
CA MET A 1 -30.60 -16.87 -15.22
C MET A 1 -31.51 -15.71 -14.88
N LYS A 2 -31.91 -15.54 -13.63
CA LYS A 2 -32.77 -14.43 -13.22
C LYS A 2 -31.93 -13.16 -13.18
N ASP A 3 -32.49 -12.08 -13.73
CA ASP A 3 -31.96 -10.72 -13.70
C ASP A 3 -31.69 -10.27 -12.25
N GLY A 4 -30.47 -10.51 -11.78
CA GLY A 4 -30.01 -10.03 -10.49
C GLY A 4 -29.60 -8.57 -10.61
N LYS A 5 -30.54 -7.64 -10.41
CA LYS A 5 -30.18 -6.27 -10.07
C LYS A 5 -29.35 -6.31 -8.79
N ILE A 6 -28.09 -5.88 -8.90
CA ILE A 6 -27.26 -5.57 -7.75
C ILE A 6 -27.69 -4.16 -7.33
N ASP A 7 -28.62 -4.08 -6.38
CA ASP A 7 -28.93 -2.81 -5.72
C ASP A 7 -27.75 -2.50 -4.78
N ALA A 8 -26.68 -1.92 -5.36
CA ALA A 8 -25.61 -1.33 -4.59
C ALA A 8 -26.09 0.05 -4.13
N GLU A 9 -26.20 0.24 -2.82
CA GLU A 9 -26.31 1.58 -2.24
C GLU A 9 -24.95 2.25 -2.42
N ILE A 10 -24.82 3.03 -3.49
CA ILE A 10 -23.62 3.80 -3.79
C ILE A 10 -23.82 5.18 -3.15
N ASP A 11 -23.12 5.43 -2.05
CA ASP A 11 -23.05 6.77 -1.47
C ASP A 11 -22.17 7.64 -2.38
N TRP A 12 -22.81 8.52 -3.15
CA TRP A 12 -22.19 9.31 -4.22
C TRP A 12 -21.59 10.63 -3.74
N LEU A 13 -21.49 10.89 -2.43
CA LEU A 13 -20.80 12.08 -1.97
C LEU A 13 -19.30 11.91 -2.23
N PRO A 14 -18.65 12.72 -3.10
CA PRO A 14 -17.20 12.73 -3.17
C PRO A 14 -16.70 13.23 -1.82
N ILE A 15 -16.32 12.30 -0.95
CA ILE A 15 -15.79 12.65 0.36
C ILE A 15 -14.37 13.14 0.11
N LEU A 16 -14.23 14.45 -0.16
CA LEU A 16 -12.94 15.13 -0.28
C LEU A 16 -12.04 14.90 0.96
N HIS A 17 -12.66 14.47 2.05
CA HIS A 17 -12.07 14.08 3.32
C HIS A 17 -12.67 12.75 3.80
N ASP A 18 -12.42 11.64 3.09
CA ASP A 18 -12.78 10.31 3.60
C ASP A 18 -11.89 9.98 4.81
N PRO A 19 -12.39 10.06 6.05
CA PRO A 19 -11.54 9.80 7.22
C PRO A 19 -11.24 8.31 7.37
N LEU A 20 -11.96 7.44 6.66
CA LEU A 20 -11.78 6.00 6.69
C LEU A 20 -10.71 5.56 5.68
N LEU A 21 -10.84 5.97 4.42
CA LEU A 21 -9.93 5.56 3.34
C LEU A 21 -8.75 6.51 3.14
N LEU A 22 -8.87 7.77 3.53
CA LEU A 22 -7.80 8.79 3.43
C LEU A 22 -7.52 9.51 4.76
N PRO A 23 -7.36 8.78 5.89
CA PRO A 23 -7.21 9.38 7.22
C PRO A 23 -6.04 10.37 7.32
N LYS A 24 -4.95 10.13 6.57
CA LYS A 24 -3.76 11.01 6.53
C LYS A 24 -4.07 12.42 6.03
N ILE A 25 -5.00 12.56 5.08
CA ILE A 25 -5.31 13.83 4.41
C ILE A 25 -6.55 14.48 5.06
N SER A 26 -7.43 13.67 5.63
CA SER A 26 -8.66 14.11 6.30
C SER A 26 -8.41 14.78 7.64
N SER A 27 -7.28 14.50 8.31
CA SER A 27 -6.82 15.25 9.48
C SER A 27 -5.79 16.33 9.09
N GLY A 28 -6.07 17.59 9.40
CA GLY A 28 -5.19 18.72 9.09
C GLY A 28 -3.77 18.56 9.67
N ILE A 29 -3.67 18.07 10.91
CA ILE A 29 -2.38 17.87 11.58
C ILE A 29 -1.56 16.76 10.89
N CYS A 30 -2.21 15.63 10.55
CA CYS A 30 -1.55 14.56 9.82
C CYS A 30 -1.10 15.02 8.43
N LYS A 31 -1.93 15.81 7.74
CA LYS A 31 -1.62 16.35 6.42
C LYS A 31 -0.35 17.21 6.45
N ASP A 32 -0.22 18.09 7.44
CA ASP A 32 0.94 18.96 7.58
C ASP A 32 2.23 18.18 7.92
N LEU A 33 2.11 17.12 8.73
CA LEU A 33 3.25 16.25 9.05
C LEU A 33 3.75 15.48 7.83
N VAL A 34 2.84 14.97 7.01
CA VAL A 34 3.15 14.20 5.79
C VAL A 34 3.74 15.09 4.70
N ALA A 35 3.40 16.38 4.70
CA ALA A 35 3.94 17.36 3.76
C ALA A 35 5.40 17.78 4.04
N LYS A 36 6.02 17.28 5.12
CA LYS A 36 7.41 17.62 5.46
C LYS A 36 8.39 17.04 4.45
N GLU A 37 9.38 17.86 4.07
CA GLU A 37 10.45 17.50 3.11
C GLU A 37 11.18 16.21 3.48
N GLU A 38 11.28 15.89 4.77
CA GLU A 38 11.90 14.66 5.28
C GLU A 38 11.33 13.39 4.63
N HIS A 39 10.02 13.36 4.34
CA HIS A 39 9.36 12.22 3.68
C HIS A 39 9.81 11.99 2.24
N SER A 40 10.44 12.98 1.60
CA SER A 40 10.95 12.90 0.23
C SER A 40 12.48 12.93 0.16
N ARG A 41 13.18 13.04 1.29
CA ARG A 41 14.64 13.22 1.32
C ARG A 41 15.39 12.09 0.63
N GLU A 42 15.08 10.84 0.97
CA GLU A 42 15.77 9.68 0.38
C GLU A 42 15.50 9.56 -1.12
N PHE A 43 14.28 9.87 -1.57
CA PHE A 43 13.94 9.93 -2.99
C PHE A 43 14.82 10.95 -3.72
N TYR A 44 14.90 12.20 -3.22
CA TYR A 44 15.70 13.24 -3.88
C TYR A 44 17.20 12.98 -3.79
N ASN A 45 17.70 12.45 -2.68
CA ASN A 45 19.11 12.06 -2.56
C ASN A 45 19.46 10.99 -3.59
N PHE A 46 18.61 9.97 -3.76
CA PHE A 46 18.86 8.91 -4.73
C PHE A 46 18.67 9.39 -6.17
N LYS A 47 17.67 10.24 -6.44
CA LYS A 47 17.45 10.87 -7.75
C LYS A 47 18.68 11.64 -8.23
N ASN A 48 19.36 12.35 -7.33
CA ASN A 48 20.58 13.10 -7.62
C ASN A 48 21.87 12.27 -7.44
N SER A 49 21.76 10.94 -7.33
CA SER A 49 22.92 10.06 -7.17
C SER A 49 23.57 9.72 -8.51
N PRO A 50 24.84 9.29 -8.50
CA PRO A 50 25.52 8.80 -9.71
C PRO A 50 24.79 7.64 -10.41
N PHE A 51 23.99 6.86 -9.66
CA PHE A 51 23.23 5.74 -10.24
C PHE A 51 22.17 6.22 -11.24
N VAL A 52 21.41 7.26 -10.89
CA VAL A 52 20.35 7.79 -11.78
C VAL A 52 20.96 8.67 -12.88
N GLU A 53 22.07 9.36 -12.58
CA GLU A 53 22.86 10.07 -13.60
C GLU A 53 23.42 9.11 -14.67
N GLU A 54 23.88 7.92 -14.27
CA GLU A 54 24.31 6.89 -15.21
C GLU A 54 23.15 6.41 -16.11
N VAL A 55 21.94 6.24 -15.55
CA VAL A 55 20.74 5.94 -16.34
C VAL A 55 20.45 7.03 -17.37
N LEU A 56 20.56 8.31 -16.99
CA LEU A 56 20.37 9.44 -17.90
C LEU A 56 21.34 9.35 -19.08
N HIS A 57 22.62 9.12 -18.82
CA HIS A 57 23.63 8.96 -19.86
C HIS A 57 23.35 7.77 -20.79
N HIS A 58 22.94 6.63 -20.22
CA HIS A 58 22.54 5.47 -20.99
C HIS A 58 21.33 5.75 -21.89
N VAL A 59 20.29 6.41 -21.39
CA VAL A 59 19.10 6.77 -22.17
C VAL A 59 19.45 7.73 -23.31
N ILE A 60 20.20 8.80 -23.03
CA ILE A 60 20.66 9.76 -24.05
C ILE A 60 21.46 9.03 -25.15
N SER A 61 22.38 8.15 -24.77
CA SER A 61 23.21 7.41 -25.73
C SER A 61 22.40 6.51 -26.67
N ARG A 62 21.25 5.99 -26.23
CA ARG A 62 20.39 5.09 -27.01
C ARG A 62 19.38 5.81 -27.89
N LEU A 63 19.18 7.11 -27.69
CA LEU A 63 18.33 7.94 -28.55
C LEU A 63 18.98 8.23 -29.92
N ASP A 64 20.29 7.99 -30.06
CA ASP A 64 21.05 8.12 -31.32
C ASP A 64 20.82 9.47 -32.05
N TYR A 65 20.68 10.55 -31.27
CA TYR A 65 20.45 11.88 -31.79
C TYR A 65 21.78 12.54 -32.18
N THR A 66 21.86 13.05 -33.41
CA THR A 66 23.11 13.57 -34.00
C THR A 66 23.46 15.01 -33.59
N GLY A 67 22.61 15.69 -32.81
CA GLY A 67 22.85 17.03 -32.29
C GLY A 67 23.14 17.03 -30.79
N ASP A 68 23.35 18.21 -30.21
CA ASP A 68 23.47 18.36 -28.76
C ASP A 68 22.10 18.09 -28.12
N LEU A 69 21.97 16.95 -27.44
CA LEU A 69 20.81 16.60 -26.63
C LEU A 69 21.20 16.66 -25.15
N SER A 70 20.62 17.61 -24.44
CA SER A 70 20.62 17.65 -22.98
C SER A 70 19.27 17.19 -22.46
N MET A 71 19.27 16.32 -21.45
CA MET A 71 18.06 15.89 -20.75
C MET A 71 18.31 16.03 -19.25
N THR A 72 17.28 16.45 -18.52
CA THR A 72 17.28 16.58 -17.06
C THR A 72 16.84 15.29 -16.40
N LEU A 73 17.12 15.15 -15.10
CA LEU A 73 16.64 14.00 -14.31
C LEU A 73 15.10 13.96 -14.20
N ASP A 74 14.42 15.11 -14.29
CA ASP A 74 12.96 15.21 -14.34
C ASP A 74 12.39 14.68 -15.66
N GLU A 75 13.04 14.98 -16.79
CA GLU A 75 12.67 14.45 -18.09
C GLU A 75 12.93 12.94 -18.18
N LEU A 76 14.04 12.46 -17.60
CA LEU A 76 14.30 11.02 -17.47
C LEU A 76 13.20 10.31 -16.65
N GLN A 77 12.83 10.89 -15.51
CA GLN A 77 11.75 10.37 -14.69
C GLN A 77 10.44 10.30 -15.49
N SER A 78 10.10 11.37 -16.23
CA SER A 78 8.92 11.42 -17.08
C SER A 78 8.92 10.32 -18.15
N LEU A 79 10.08 10.05 -18.78
CA LEU A 79 10.23 8.95 -19.75
C LEU A 79 10.00 7.59 -19.11
N TYR A 80 10.53 7.37 -17.90
CA TYR A 80 10.27 6.14 -17.15
C TYR A 80 8.79 5.98 -16.79
N GLU A 81 8.10 7.05 -16.40
CA GLU A 81 6.66 7.03 -16.09
C GLU A 81 5.82 6.73 -17.32
N ILE A 82 6.16 7.29 -18.49
CA ILE A 82 5.52 6.96 -19.77
C ILE A 82 5.71 5.47 -20.07
N TYR A 83 6.95 4.96 -19.98
CA TYR A 83 7.26 3.55 -20.14
C TYR A 83 6.41 2.67 -19.21
N ALA A 84 6.42 2.95 -17.91
CA ALA A 84 5.70 2.17 -16.91
C ALA A 84 4.19 2.21 -17.16
N THR A 85 3.65 3.38 -17.53
CA THR A 85 2.22 3.55 -17.83
C THR A 85 1.82 2.76 -19.07
N GLU A 86 2.58 2.85 -20.17
CA GLU A 86 2.31 2.09 -21.39
C GLU A 86 2.39 0.57 -21.15
N MET A 87 3.39 0.11 -20.38
CA MET A 87 3.48 -1.31 -19.99
C MET A 87 2.24 -1.77 -19.24
N ASN A 88 1.72 -0.96 -18.30
CA ASN A 88 0.53 -1.31 -17.54
C ASN A 88 -0.76 -1.28 -18.38
N LEU A 89 -0.89 -0.34 -19.32
CA LEU A 89 -2.09 -0.18 -20.14
C LEU A 89 -2.14 -1.13 -21.34
N PHE A 90 -0.99 -1.37 -21.99
CA PHE A 90 -0.91 -2.05 -23.28
C PHE A 90 -0.13 -3.37 -23.23
N GLY A 91 0.56 -3.65 -22.12
CA GLY A 91 1.46 -4.81 -22.00
C GLY A 91 2.76 -4.68 -22.80
N ALA A 92 2.98 -3.52 -23.44
CA ALA A 92 4.16 -3.24 -24.24
C ALA A 92 4.41 -1.74 -24.31
N SER A 93 5.69 -1.34 -24.40
CA SER A 93 6.10 0.05 -24.60
C SER A 93 7.38 0.10 -25.42
N ASN A 94 7.43 0.97 -26.43
CA ASN A 94 8.66 1.18 -27.20
C ASN A 94 9.74 1.92 -26.41
N TRP A 95 9.35 2.71 -25.39
CA TRP A 95 10.27 3.41 -24.49
C TRP A 95 11.14 2.45 -23.69
N SER A 96 10.71 1.21 -23.49
CA SER A 96 11.49 0.15 -22.85
C SER A 96 12.87 -0.08 -23.48
N LYS A 97 13.00 0.17 -24.80
CA LYS A 97 14.25 0.00 -25.55
C LYS A 97 15.34 1.00 -25.13
N LEU A 98 14.96 2.10 -24.48
CA LEU A 98 15.89 3.10 -23.99
C LEU A 98 16.53 2.70 -22.67
N PHE A 99 16.01 1.69 -21.97
CA PHE A 99 16.48 1.27 -20.66
C PHE A 99 17.07 -0.14 -20.72
N SER A 100 18.21 -0.35 -20.07
CA SER A 100 18.69 -1.69 -19.74
C SER A 100 18.02 -2.22 -18.48
N GLN A 101 18.20 -3.50 -18.17
CA GLN A 101 17.65 -4.09 -16.95
C GLN A 101 18.21 -3.44 -15.68
N SER A 102 19.49 -3.04 -15.66
CA SER A 102 20.09 -2.33 -14.52
C SER A 102 19.55 -0.91 -14.40
N ASP A 103 19.30 -0.23 -15.52
CA ASP A 103 18.69 1.09 -15.52
C ASP A 103 17.28 1.04 -14.91
N LEU A 104 16.48 0.05 -15.31
CA LEU A 104 15.15 -0.16 -14.76
C LEU A 104 15.18 -0.49 -13.26
N ARG A 105 16.19 -1.20 -12.77
CA ARG A 105 16.34 -1.47 -11.32
C ARG A 105 16.64 -0.21 -10.53
N ALA A 106 17.51 0.66 -11.04
CA ALA A 106 17.79 1.94 -10.39
C ALA A 106 16.52 2.80 -10.35
N MET A 107 15.78 2.88 -11.46
CA MET A 107 14.50 3.60 -11.48
C MET A 107 13.45 2.95 -10.55
N GLU A 108 13.34 1.62 -10.50
CA GLU A 108 12.43 0.94 -9.57
C GLU A 108 12.78 1.27 -8.11
N TYR A 109 14.08 1.22 -7.75
CA TYR A 109 14.55 1.55 -6.41
C TYR A 109 14.24 3.01 -6.03
N LEU A 110 14.36 3.95 -6.99
CA LEU A 110 13.96 5.34 -6.79
C LEU A 110 12.50 5.47 -6.35
N TYR A 111 11.56 4.78 -7.01
CA TYR A 111 10.15 4.80 -6.62
C TYR A 111 9.86 4.01 -5.34
N ASP A 112 10.60 2.92 -5.09
CA ASP A 112 10.50 2.19 -3.84
C ASP A 112 10.89 3.05 -2.63
N LEU A 113 11.90 3.92 -2.76
CA LEU A 113 12.23 4.92 -1.73
C LEU A 113 11.09 5.91 -1.52
N GLN A 114 10.50 6.44 -2.59
CA GLN A 114 9.36 7.35 -2.48
C GLN A 114 8.23 6.69 -1.68
N GLU A 115 7.84 5.48 -2.07
CA GLU A 115 6.72 4.77 -1.44
C GLU A 115 7.03 4.34 0.00
N TYR A 116 8.24 3.85 0.27
CA TYR A 116 8.64 3.44 1.61
C TYR A 116 8.56 4.62 2.60
N TRP A 117 9.16 5.75 2.23
CA TRP A 117 9.28 6.92 3.08
C TRP A 117 7.99 7.74 3.18
N TYR A 118 7.18 7.78 2.12
CA TYR A 118 5.95 8.57 2.09
C TYR A 118 4.70 7.79 2.54
N SER A 119 4.62 6.49 2.27
CA SER A 119 3.38 5.71 2.40
C SER A 119 3.46 4.49 3.31
N SER A 120 4.68 4.06 3.66
CA SER A 120 4.89 2.82 4.43
C SER A 120 5.73 3.10 5.69
N TYR A 121 6.68 2.22 6.01
CA TYR A 121 7.41 2.20 7.28
C TYR A 121 8.34 3.38 7.56
N GLY A 122 8.58 4.30 6.61
CA GLY A 122 9.47 5.43 6.83
C GLY A 122 9.11 6.27 8.05
N TYR A 123 7.82 6.51 8.27
CA TYR A 123 7.33 7.24 9.44
C TYR A 123 6.06 6.62 9.99
N ARG A 124 5.91 6.64 11.32
CA ARG A 124 4.72 6.11 12.01
C ARG A 124 3.42 6.76 11.54
N ILE A 125 3.48 8.05 11.20
CA ILE A 125 2.33 8.81 10.68
C ILE A 125 1.80 8.28 9.34
N ASN A 126 2.61 7.53 8.60
CA ASN A 126 2.20 6.97 7.32
C ASN A 126 1.21 5.82 7.46
N TYR A 127 1.20 5.13 8.60
CA TYR A 127 0.41 3.90 8.74
C TYR A 127 -0.48 3.86 10.00
N LEU A 128 -0.13 4.57 11.08
CA LEU A 128 -0.98 4.61 12.28
C LEU A 128 -2.40 5.15 12.03
N PRO A 129 -2.61 6.22 11.24
CA PRO A 129 -3.96 6.72 10.98
C PRO A 129 -4.90 5.71 10.33
N TYR A 130 -4.37 4.69 9.64
CA TYR A 130 -5.19 3.63 9.02
C TYR A 130 -5.77 2.63 10.04
N CYS A 131 -5.53 2.84 11.33
CA CYS A 131 -6.21 2.08 12.39
C CYS A 131 -7.74 2.18 12.27
N VAL A 132 -8.29 3.30 11.78
CA VAL A 132 -9.74 3.50 11.58
C VAL A 132 -10.28 2.52 10.53
N LEU A 133 -9.55 2.32 9.44
CA LEU A 133 -9.91 1.34 8.41
C LEU A 133 -9.79 -0.09 8.94
N LEU A 134 -8.79 -0.36 9.77
CA LEU A 134 -8.61 -1.68 10.36
C LEU A 134 -9.72 -2.03 11.37
N GLN A 135 -10.20 -1.05 12.14
CA GLN A 135 -11.38 -1.19 13.01
C GLN A 135 -12.65 -1.50 12.23
N ASP A 136 -12.86 -0.80 11.11
CA ASP A 136 -14.00 -0.99 10.23
C ASP A 136 -13.99 -2.39 9.61
N ILE A 137 -12.84 -2.84 9.09
CA ILE A 137 -12.66 -4.21 8.57
C ILE A 137 -12.98 -5.24 9.66
N ALA A 138 -12.43 -5.10 10.87
CA ALA A 138 -12.68 -6.04 11.97
C ALA A 138 -14.18 -6.10 12.34
N SER A 139 -14.84 -4.94 12.40
CA SER A 139 -16.27 -4.84 12.74
C SER A 139 -17.16 -5.44 11.66
N HIS A 140 -16.80 -5.27 10.39
CA HIS A 140 -17.51 -5.91 9.27
C HIS A 140 -17.32 -7.43 9.25
N LEU A 141 -16.12 -7.92 9.56
CA LEU A 141 -15.85 -9.35 9.69
C LEU A 141 -16.71 -9.97 10.79
N GLU A 142 -16.78 -9.34 11.97
CA GLU A 142 -17.59 -9.82 13.10
C GLU A 142 -19.10 -9.75 12.81
N SER A 143 -19.58 -8.67 12.21
CA SER A 143 -21.01 -8.52 11.89
C SER A 143 -21.47 -9.41 10.73
N SER A 144 -20.56 -9.86 9.86
CA SER A 144 -20.89 -10.76 8.74
C SER A 144 -21.50 -12.11 9.18
N VAL A 145 -21.28 -12.49 10.45
CA VAL A 145 -21.73 -13.75 11.03
C VAL A 145 -22.81 -13.58 12.09
N ALA A 146 -23.14 -12.34 12.46
CA ALA A 146 -24.19 -12.03 13.43
C ALA A 146 -25.57 -12.47 12.87
N SER A 147 -26.38 -13.09 13.72
CA SER A 147 -27.72 -13.59 13.35
C SER A 147 -28.71 -12.42 13.17
N GLY A 148 -29.08 -12.14 11.92
CA GLY A 148 -30.09 -11.14 11.52
C GLY A 148 -30.19 -11.03 10.00
N SER A 149 -31.38 -10.73 9.45
CA SER A 149 -31.67 -10.76 8.00
C SER A 149 -31.11 -9.59 7.19
N THR A 150 -30.25 -8.76 7.77
CA THR A 150 -29.73 -7.51 7.16
C THR A 150 -28.20 -7.43 7.08
N SER A 151 -27.46 -8.53 7.33
CA SER A 151 -26.00 -8.48 7.27
C SER A 151 -25.51 -8.18 5.84
N THR A 152 -24.84 -7.05 5.63
CA THR A 152 -24.17 -6.72 4.36
C THR A 152 -23.23 -7.85 3.96
N LYS A 153 -23.49 -8.47 2.80
CA LYS A 153 -22.76 -9.67 2.36
C LYS A 153 -21.50 -9.37 1.55
N LYS A 154 -21.41 -8.17 0.97
CA LYS A 154 -20.31 -7.76 0.09
C LYS A 154 -20.02 -6.28 0.34
N ILE A 155 -18.75 -5.96 0.51
CA ILE A 155 -18.27 -4.60 0.76
C ILE A 155 -17.10 -4.38 -0.18
N PHE A 156 -17.17 -3.31 -0.96
CA PHE A 156 -16.12 -2.91 -1.89
C PHE A 156 -15.68 -1.51 -1.52
N LYS A 157 -14.39 -1.33 -1.26
CA LYS A 157 -13.78 -0.04 -0.96
C LYS A 157 -12.69 0.20 -1.98
N PHE A 158 -12.69 1.39 -2.58
CA PHE A 158 -11.71 1.79 -3.59
C PHE A 158 -10.92 2.96 -3.01
N ALA A 159 -9.60 2.83 -3.00
CA ALA A 159 -8.72 3.80 -2.38
C ALA A 159 -7.43 3.95 -3.21
N HIS A 160 -6.54 4.82 -2.73
CA HIS A 160 -5.22 5.00 -3.33
C HIS A 160 -4.23 3.94 -2.83
N SER A 161 -3.09 3.80 -3.52
CA SER A 161 -1.99 2.92 -3.13
C SER A 161 -1.53 3.15 -1.69
N THR A 162 -1.49 4.42 -1.27
CA THR A 162 -1.11 4.83 0.08
C THR A 162 -1.97 4.19 1.16
N THR A 163 -3.25 3.92 0.89
CA THR A 163 -4.17 3.25 1.81
C THR A 163 -3.83 1.78 2.00
N ILE A 164 -3.55 1.07 0.91
CA ILE A 164 -3.13 -0.33 0.94
C ILE A 164 -1.80 -0.46 1.70
N GLN A 165 -0.83 0.39 1.35
CA GLN A 165 0.49 0.41 1.97
C GLN A 165 0.42 0.73 3.47
N GLY A 166 -0.41 1.71 3.86
CA GLY A 166 -0.63 2.05 5.26
C GLY A 166 -1.25 0.91 6.06
N VAL A 167 -2.25 0.21 5.52
CA VAL A 167 -2.84 -0.97 6.17
C VAL A 167 -1.83 -2.11 6.32
N PHE A 168 -1.07 -2.41 5.27
CA PHE A 168 -0.03 -3.43 5.33
C PHE A 168 1.07 -3.09 6.35
N ALA A 169 1.50 -1.83 6.35
CA ALA A 169 2.49 -1.35 7.29
C ALA A 169 2.01 -1.49 8.75
N LEU A 170 0.76 -1.08 9.02
CA LEU A 170 0.11 -1.23 10.33
C LEU A 170 -0.01 -2.70 10.77
N LEU A 171 -0.25 -3.60 9.82
CA LEU A 171 -0.30 -5.04 10.07
C LEU A 171 1.08 -5.70 10.23
N GLY A 172 2.18 -4.98 9.97
CA GLY A 172 3.53 -5.52 10.05
C GLY A 172 3.97 -6.33 8.82
N LEU A 173 3.29 -6.16 7.68
CA LEU A 173 3.55 -6.88 6.44
C LEU A 173 4.55 -6.16 5.54
N TYR A 174 5.35 -6.91 4.77
CA TYR A 174 6.34 -6.36 3.83
C TYR A 174 7.37 -5.44 4.48
N ARG A 175 7.61 -5.60 5.79
CA ARG A 175 8.64 -4.85 6.50
C ARG A 175 10.02 -5.40 6.11
N PRO A 176 10.90 -4.59 5.50
CA PRO A 176 12.22 -5.06 5.16
C PRO A 176 13.10 -5.15 6.42
N SER A 177 14.05 -6.09 6.44
CA SER A 177 15.10 -6.21 7.45
C SER A 177 16.13 -5.08 7.35
N VAL A 178 16.31 -4.54 6.14
CA VAL A 178 17.17 -3.37 5.87
C VAL A 178 16.29 -2.21 5.44
N ILE A 179 16.38 -1.08 6.14
CA ILE A 179 15.66 0.14 5.77
C ILE A 179 16.25 0.66 4.45
N PRO A 180 15.45 0.81 3.37
CA PRO A 180 15.97 1.33 2.11
C PRO A 180 16.28 2.82 2.23
N THR A 181 17.47 3.23 1.80
CA THR A 181 17.98 4.60 1.82
C THR A 181 18.72 4.89 0.53
N ALA A 182 18.90 6.16 0.18
CA ALA A 182 19.67 6.53 -1.02
C ALA A 182 21.08 5.89 -1.05
N ASP A 183 21.70 5.74 0.12
CA ASP A 183 23.09 5.26 0.25
C ASP A 183 23.25 3.73 0.27
N ASN A 184 22.15 2.96 0.20
CA ASN A 184 22.22 1.49 0.33
C ASN A 184 21.57 0.73 -0.83
N TYR A 185 21.50 1.35 -2.02
CA TYR A 185 21.05 0.68 -3.24
C TYR A 185 21.90 -0.57 -3.54
N PRO A 186 21.29 -1.78 -3.56
CA PRO A 186 22.04 -3.00 -3.77
C PRO A 186 22.17 -3.31 -5.27
N LEU A 187 23.41 -3.30 -5.76
CA LEU A 187 23.74 -3.46 -7.18
C LEU A 187 23.36 -4.83 -7.77
N ASP A 188 23.24 -5.85 -6.93
CA ASP A 188 22.75 -7.17 -7.34
C ASP A 188 21.24 -7.18 -7.65
N GLY A 189 20.53 -6.12 -7.27
CA GLY A 189 19.09 -5.96 -7.43
C GLY A 189 18.26 -6.64 -6.35
N ASN A 190 18.88 -7.02 -5.22
CA ASN A 190 18.23 -7.80 -4.17
C ASN A 190 17.90 -6.93 -2.94
N TRP A 191 16.81 -6.17 -3.03
CA TRP A 191 16.20 -5.49 -1.89
C TRP A 191 14.78 -6.00 -1.64
N GLU A 192 14.33 -5.90 -0.39
CA GLU A 192 13.10 -6.57 0.06
C GLU A 192 11.84 -5.73 -0.13
N TYR A 193 11.91 -4.41 0.04
CA TYR A 193 10.75 -3.54 -0.11
C TYR A 193 10.49 -3.23 -1.58
N ARG A 194 9.39 -3.75 -2.13
CA ARG A 194 9.05 -3.62 -3.56
C ARG A 194 7.67 -3.02 -3.74
N GLY A 195 7.59 -1.72 -3.98
CA GLY A 195 6.37 -0.96 -4.23
C GLY A 195 5.54 -1.56 -5.36
N GLY A 196 6.20 -1.94 -6.46
CA GLY A 196 5.56 -2.60 -7.61
C GLY A 196 4.92 -3.96 -7.31
N ILE A 197 5.31 -4.65 -6.23
CA ILE A 197 4.67 -5.90 -5.75
C ILE A 197 3.58 -5.58 -4.71
N ILE A 198 3.86 -4.62 -3.83
CA ILE A 198 3.00 -4.27 -2.70
C ILE A 198 1.73 -3.56 -3.19
N SER A 199 1.88 -2.57 -4.06
CA SER A 199 0.77 -1.74 -4.55
C SER A 199 0.86 -1.41 -6.05
N PRO A 200 0.89 -2.42 -6.94
CA PRO A 200 0.72 -2.17 -8.38
C PRO A 200 -0.63 -1.51 -8.70
N TYR A 201 -0.83 -1.12 -9.97
CA TYR A 201 -2.17 -0.75 -10.43
C TYR A 201 -3.17 -1.87 -10.15
N ALA A 202 -4.36 -1.48 -9.69
CA ALA A 202 -5.42 -2.40 -9.25
C ALA A 202 -5.02 -3.34 -8.09
N ALA A 203 -3.99 -2.99 -7.31
CA ALA A 203 -3.66 -3.70 -6.08
C ALA A 203 -4.89 -3.84 -5.18
N ASN A 204 -5.02 -5.01 -4.55
CA ASN A 204 -6.17 -5.30 -3.72
C ASN A 204 -5.82 -6.19 -2.53
N ILE A 205 -6.60 -6.02 -1.46
CA ILE A 205 -6.67 -6.96 -0.34
C ILE A 205 -8.13 -7.38 -0.17
N VAL A 206 -8.37 -8.69 -0.11
CA VAL A 206 -9.72 -9.25 0.01
C VAL A 206 -9.80 -10.17 1.22
N PHE A 207 -10.85 -10.00 2.01
CA PHE A 207 -11.18 -10.86 3.14
C PHE A 207 -12.42 -11.68 2.78
N SER A 208 -12.23 -12.97 2.51
CA SER A 208 -13.31 -13.89 2.15
C SER A 208 -13.72 -14.74 3.36
N VAL A 209 -14.96 -14.60 3.81
CA VAL A 209 -15.50 -15.33 4.97
C VAL A 209 -16.21 -16.60 4.53
N PHE A 210 -15.82 -17.73 5.10
CA PHE A 210 -16.36 -19.06 4.81
C PHE A 210 -16.96 -19.67 6.05
N ARG A 211 -18.10 -20.36 5.87
CA ARG A 211 -18.64 -21.28 6.87
C ARG A 211 -18.28 -22.70 6.44
N CYS A 212 -17.39 -23.36 7.19
CA CYS A 212 -17.00 -24.74 6.92
C CYS A 212 -18.12 -25.68 7.36
N ALA A 213 -18.44 -26.68 6.54
CA ALA A 213 -19.38 -27.73 6.91
C ALA A 213 -18.68 -28.82 7.72
N GLY A 214 -19.25 -29.24 8.86
CA GLY A 214 -18.94 -30.54 9.45
C GLY A 214 -18.02 -30.59 10.69
N ARG A 215 -17.88 -29.51 11.47
CA ARG A 215 -17.17 -29.57 12.77
C ARG A 215 -18.07 -29.37 13.99
N SER A 216 -19.21 -28.69 13.85
CA SER A 216 -20.19 -28.55 14.93
C SER A 216 -21.59 -29.02 14.53
N THR A 217 -22.26 -29.74 15.44
CA THR A 217 -23.69 -30.08 15.38
C THR A 217 -24.59 -28.93 15.84
N LEU A 218 -24.01 -27.84 16.34
CA LEU A 218 -24.73 -26.63 16.74
C LEU A 218 -24.81 -25.66 15.55
N PRO A 219 -26.01 -25.28 15.07
CA PRO A 219 -26.14 -24.17 14.14
C PRO A 219 -25.54 -22.92 14.82
N ASN A 220 -24.57 -22.29 14.15
CA ASN A 220 -23.87 -21.05 14.56
C ASN A 220 -22.64 -21.19 15.47
N ALA A 221 -21.93 -22.32 15.48
CA ALA A 221 -20.62 -22.38 16.13
C ALA A 221 -19.58 -21.49 15.40
N VAL A 222 -19.06 -20.47 16.09
CA VAL A 222 -18.08 -19.51 15.56
C VAL A 222 -16.76 -20.19 15.14
N GLY A 223 -16.42 -21.33 15.73
CA GLY A 223 -15.21 -22.12 15.41
C GLY A 223 -15.22 -22.78 14.02
N ASP A 224 -16.35 -22.74 13.30
CA ASP A 224 -16.47 -23.24 11.93
C ASP A 224 -16.35 -22.12 10.88
N ILE A 225 -16.05 -20.89 11.31
CA ILE A 225 -15.94 -19.74 10.42
C ILE A 225 -14.48 -19.40 10.17
N LYS A 226 -14.09 -19.48 8.91
CA LYS A 226 -12.72 -19.20 8.45
C LYS A 226 -12.69 -17.99 7.54
N VAL A 227 -11.59 -17.24 7.58
CA VAL A 227 -11.32 -16.10 6.72
C VAL A 227 -10.08 -16.40 5.89
N LEU A 228 -10.21 -16.35 4.56
CA LEU A 228 -9.08 -16.33 3.64
C LEU A 228 -8.77 -14.88 3.31
N ILE A 229 -7.51 -14.50 3.45
CA ILE A 229 -7.02 -13.18 3.05
C ILE A 229 -6.18 -13.36 1.81
N THR A 230 -6.43 -12.53 0.80
CA THR A 230 -5.62 -12.50 -0.41
C THR A 230 -5.11 -11.09 -0.66
N HIS A 231 -3.84 -10.97 -1.05
CA HIS A 231 -3.25 -9.75 -1.60
C HIS A 231 -2.87 -10.02 -3.04
N ASN A 232 -3.38 -9.22 -3.98
CA ASN A 232 -3.20 -9.42 -5.41
C ASN A 232 -3.44 -10.89 -5.82
N GLU A 233 -4.62 -11.40 -5.43
CA GLU A 233 -5.09 -12.76 -5.72
C GLU A 233 -4.26 -13.90 -5.11
N GLN A 234 -3.20 -13.58 -4.35
CA GLN A 234 -2.37 -14.57 -3.68
C GLN A 234 -2.76 -14.70 -2.20
N PRO A 235 -2.91 -15.93 -1.66
CA PRO A 235 -3.16 -16.15 -0.25
C PRO A 235 -2.09 -15.52 0.63
N LEU A 236 -2.53 -14.71 1.59
CA LEU A 236 -1.69 -13.96 2.52
C LEU A 236 -1.91 -14.47 3.94
N LYS A 237 -0.82 -14.86 4.62
CA LYS A 237 -0.85 -15.16 6.06
C LYS A 237 -0.60 -13.88 6.84
N ILE A 238 -1.40 -13.62 7.87
CA ILE A 238 -1.21 -12.46 8.75
C ILE A 238 -1.22 -12.88 10.22
N GLY A 239 -0.35 -12.27 11.02
CA GLY A 239 -0.34 -12.41 12.47
C GLY A 239 -0.36 -13.87 12.98
N PRO A 240 -1.26 -14.22 13.91
CA PRO A 240 -1.29 -15.52 14.59
C PRO A 240 -1.98 -16.64 13.78
N CYS A 241 -2.23 -16.45 12.49
CA CYS A 241 -2.92 -17.45 11.68
C CYS A 241 -1.95 -18.56 11.22
N ASP A 242 -2.11 -19.78 11.77
CA ASP A 242 -1.27 -20.94 11.43
C ASP A 242 -1.44 -21.42 9.97
N SER A 243 -2.59 -21.10 9.35
CA SER A 243 -2.94 -21.46 7.98
C SER A 243 -3.49 -20.26 7.19
N TYR A 244 -3.64 -20.41 5.87
CA TYR A 244 -4.29 -19.40 5.02
C TYR A 244 -5.78 -19.19 5.34
N TYR A 245 -6.42 -20.16 6.00
CA TYR A 245 -7.79 -20.07 6.47
C TYR A 245 -7.78 -19.79 7.98
N CYS A 246 -7.83 -18.51 8.33
CA CYS A 246 -7.73 -18.08 9.72
C CYS A 246 -9.09 -18.15 10.44
N ASP A 247 -9.10 -18.54 11.71
CA ASP A 247 -10.31 -18.43 12.54
C ASP A 247 -10.75 -16.97 12.66
N LEU A 248 -12.05 -16.72 12.44
CA LEU A 248 -12.61 -15.37 12.46
C LEU A 248 -12.25 -14.62 13.76
N THR A 249 -12.47 -15.24 14.92
CA THR A 249 -12.19 -14.62 16.22
C THR A 249 -10.70 -14.36 16.43
N THR A 250 -9.83 -15.27 15.99
CA THR A 250 -8.37 -15.10 16.07
C THR A 250 -7.93 -13.91 15.22
N LEU A 251 -8.44 -13.85 13.99
CA LEU A 251 -8.14 -12.75 13.07
C LEU A 251 -8.64 -11.41 13.63
N THR A 252 -9.91 -11.30 14.01
CA THR A 252 -10.47 -10.01 14.44
C THR A 252 -9.83 -9.52 15.74
N SER A 253 -9.48 -10.42 16.66
CA SER A 253 -8.70 -10.09 17.86
C SER A 253 -7.31 -9.54 17.50
N TYR A 254 -6.63 -10.17 16.53
CA TYR A 254 -5.36 -9.66 16.02
C TYR A 254 -5.50 -8.28 15.39
N LEU A 255 -6.47 -8.07 14.49
CA LEU A 255 -6.73 -6.77 13.87
C LEU A 255 -6.98 -5.69 14.94
N ARG A 256 -7.87 -5.97 15.91
CA ARG A 256 -8.17 -5.04 17.01
C ARG A 256 -6.96 -4.75 17.90
N SER A 257 -6.07 -5.72 18.12
CA SER A 257 -4.84 -5.51 18.88
C SER A 257 -3.86 -4.53 18.23
N LYS A 258 -3.89 -4.38 16.89
CA LYS A 258 -3.04 -3.44 16.14
C LYS A 258 -3.53 -2.00 16.16
N VAL A 259 -4.79 -1.80 16.52
CA VAL A 259 -5.49 -0.52 16.43
C VAL A 259 -5.22 0.39 17.64
N GLY A 260 -5.11 -0.14 18.86
CA GLY A 260 -4.96 0.68 20.07
C GLY A 260 -6.17 1.60 20.35
N SER A 261 -5.92 2.83 20.86
CA SER A 261 -6.96 3.85 21.08
C SER A 261 -7.54 4.41 19.78
N CYS A 262 -6.78 4.36 18.68
CA CYS A 262 -7.13 4.85 17.34
C CYS A 262 -7.83 6.22 17.34
N ASP A 263 -7.29 7.15 18.10
CA ASP A 263 -7.69 8.55 18.07
C ASP A 263 -6.80 9.28 17.06
N LEU A 264 -7.39 9.75 15.97
CA LEU A 264 -6.65 10.45 14.92
C LEU A 264 -6.01 11.74 15.43
N ASP A 265 -6.66 12.49 16.31
CA ASP A 265 -6.10 13.72 16.85
C ASP A 265 -4.94 13.43 17.80
N GLU A 266 -5.03 12.36 18.58
CA GLU A 266 -3.91 11.87 19.42
C GLU A 266 -2.75 11.36 18.56
N ILE A 267 -3.03 10.56 17.53
CA ILE A 267 -2.00 10.01 16.63
C ILE A 267 -1.29 11.14 15.88
N CYS A 268 -2.05 12.05 15.26
CA CYS A 268 -1.49 13.15 14.50
C CYS A 268 -0.80 14.17 15.43
N GLY A 269 -1.37 14.49 16.60
CA GLY A 269 -0.79 15.41 17.56
C GLY A 269 0.39 14.84 18.35
N GLY A 270 0.43 13.53 18.59
CA GLY A 270 1.50 12.83 19.29
C GLY A 270 2.80 12.79 18.50
N VAL A 271 2.73 12.65 17.18
CA VAL A 271 3.92 12.65 16.30
C VAL A 271 4.59 14.04 16.27
N VAL A 272 3.84 15.13 16.42
CA VAL A 272 4.40 16.49 16.55
C VAL A 272 5.33 16.59 17.77
N ARG A 273 4.92 16.01 18.91
CA ARG A 273 5.68 16.03 20.16
C ARG A 273 6.97 15.19 20.08
N ASP A 274 6.91 14.03 19.43
CA ASP A 274 8.08 13.16 19.24
C ASP A 274 9.16 13.79 18.33
N LEU A 275 8.75 14.65 17.39
CA LEU A 275 9.67 15.41 16.53
C LEU A 275 10.29 16.61 17.27
N GLN A 276 9.52 17.30 18.13
CA GLN A 276 10.00 18.43 18.94
C GLN A 276 10.98 18.02 20.06
N MET A 277 10.95 16.76 20.52
CA MET A 277 11.90 16.25 21.51
C MET A 277 13.23 15.76 20.90
N LYS A 278 13.34 15.68 19.57
CA LYS A 278 14.55 15.26 18.84
C LYS A 278 15.37 16.43 18.28
N THR A 279 14.87 17.65 18.39
CA THR A 279 15.56 18.92 18.13
C THR A 279 16.07 19.54 19.42
#